data_AF-A0A0N4Y6M0-F1
#
_entry.id   AF-A0A0N4Y6M0-F1
#
_cell.length_a   1.000
_cell.length_b   1.000
_cell.length_c   1.000
_cell.angle_alpha   90.00
_cell.angle_beta   90.00
_cell.angle_gamma   90.00
#
_symmetry.space_group_name_H-M   'P 1'
#
loop_
_entity.id
_entity.type
_entity.pdbx_description
1 polymer ?
#
loop_
_entity_poly.entity_id
_entity_poly.type
_entity_poly.pdbx_seq_one_letter_code
_entity_poly.pdbx_strand_id
1 'polypeptide(L)' 'MKRMNDWNLMTEFVAQNALGRNRYKDVGCLDKNRVIINIGNVQYIHANYVATPANPKRFICTQVDFTVIHKLF' A
#
# COMPACT_ATOMS: atom_id res chain seq x y z
N MET A 1 18.89 9.23 8.60
CA MET A 1 17.78 8.86 9.51
C MET A 1 17.13 7.59 8.96
N LYS A 2 17.28 6.44 9.64
CA LYS A 2 16.60 5.20 9.22
C LYS A 2 15.15 5.35 9.66
N ARG A 3 14.21 5.61 8.74
CA ARG A 3 12.78 5.59 9.09
C ARG A 3 12.46 4.18 9.57
N MET A 4 12.00 4.08 10.81
CA MET A 4 11.43 2.84 11.33
C MET A 4 9.92 2.91 11.13
N ASN A 5 9.33 1.81 10.66
CA ASN A 5 7.88 1.72 10.54
C ASN A 5 7.27 1.58 11.94
N ASP A 6 6.26 2.38 12.23
CA ASP A 6 5.37 2.14 13.36
C ASP A 6 4.22 1.25 12.90
N TRP A 7 4.27 -0.01 13.30
CA TRP A 7 3.31 -1.03 12.86
C TRP A 7 1.90 -0.79 13.41
N ASN A 8 1.74 0.00 14.47
CA ASN A 8 0.42 0.35 14.99
C ASN A 8 -0.36 1.26 14.03
N LEU A 9 0.32 1.88 13.06
CA LEU A 9 -0.29 2.73 12.03
C LEU A 9 -0.56 1.97 10.72
N MET A 10 -0.31 0.66 10.70
CA MET A 10 -0.27 -0.18 9.50
C MET A 10 -0.89 -1.56 9.77
N THR A 11 -1.98 -1.59 10.54
CA THR A 11 -2.62 -2.84 11.01
C THR A 11 -3.13 -3.69 9.85
N GLU A 12 -3.74 -3.08 8.83
CA GLU A 12 -4.22 -3.80 7.66
C GLU A 12 -3.03 -4.35 6.84
N PHE A 13 -1.97 -3.55 6.66
CA PHE A 13 -0.74 -4.02 6.02
C PHE A 13 -0.18 -5.28 6.71
N VAL A 14 -0.11 -5.26 8.04
CA VAL A 14 0.40 -6.40 8.82
C VAL A 14 -0.49 -7.64 8.65
N ALA A 15 -1.81 -7.48 8.70
CA ALA A 15 -2.76 -8.58 8.53
C ALA A 15 -2.62 -9.26 7.14
N GLN A 16 -2.31 -8.47 6.11
CA GLN A 16 -2.24 -8.93 4.72
C GLN A 16 -0.89 -9.57 4.36
N ASN A 17 0.12 -9.48 5.23
CA ASN A 17 1.43 -10.12 5.03
C ASN A 17 1.32 -11.65 4.92
N ALA A 18 0.46 -12.29 5.73
CA ALA A 18 0.25 -13.73 5.68
C ALA A 18 -0.44 -14.19 4.39
N LEU A 19 -1.15 -13.27 3.72
CA LEU A 19 -1.87 -13.54 2.47
C LEU A 19 -1.04 -13.22 1.22
N GLY A 20 0.23 -12.81 1.39
CA GLY A 20 1.15 -12.56 0.27
C GLY A 20 0.79 -11.35 -0.60
N ARG A 21 -0.02 -10.41 -0.10
CA ARG A 21 -0.46 -9.24 -0.88
C ARG A 21 0.55 -8.09 -0.91
N ASN A 22 1.54 -8.13 -0.03
CA ASN A 22 2.60 -7.13 0.06
C ASN A 22 3.87 -7.68 -0.56
N ARG A 23 4.45 -6.96 -1.52
CA ARG A 23 5.69 -7.37 -2.18
C ARG A 23 6.88 -7.36 -1.22
N TYR A 24 6.96 -6.34 -0.36
CA TYR A 24 8.06 -6.12 0.57
C TYR A 24 7.50 -5.92 1.98
N LYS A 25 8.05 -6.63 2.97
CA LYS A 25 7.57 -6.58 4.37
C LYS A 25 8.05 -5.34 5.11
N ASP A 26 9.10 -4.70 4.62
CA ASP A 26 9.72 -3.49 5.17
C ASP A 26 9.22 -2.20 4.52
N VAL A 27 8.45 -2.29 3.44
CA VAL A 27 7.74 -1.15 2.83
C VAL A 27 6.29 -1.17 3.30
N GLY A 28 5.95 -0.36 4.29
CA GLY A 28 4.60 -0.37 4.88
C GLY A 28 3.51 0.26 4.02
N CYS A 29 2.24 0.06 4.42
CA CYS A 29 1.06 0.74 3.91
C CYS A 29 0.30 1.35 5.10
N LEU A 30 0.20 2.68 5.16
CA LEU A 30 -0.40 3.39 6.29
C LEU A 30 -1.93 3.29 6.26
N ASP A 31 -2.55 2.92 7.38
CA ASP A 31 -4.02 2.77 7.46
C ASP A 31 -4.75 4.10 7.20
N LYS A 32 -4.20 5.20 7.73
CA LYS A 32 -4.80 6.54 7.66
C LYS A 32 -5.11 7.00 6.23
N ASN A 33 -4.26 6.66 5.27
CA ASN A 33 -4.36 7.11 3.89
C ASN A 33 -4.35 5.95 2.89
N ARG A 34 -4.59 4.70 3.31
CA ARG A 34 -4.70 3.57 2.39
C ARG A 34 -5.85 3.77 1.43
N VAL A 35 -5.68 3.27 0.21
CA VAL A 35 -6.77 3.17 -0.75
C VAL A 35 -7.63 1.95 -0.35
N ILE A 36 -8.92 2.18 -0.12
CA ILE A 36 -9.89 1.11 0.15
C ILE A 36 -10.63 0.80 -1.14
N ILE A 37 -10.51 -0.43 -1.62
CA ILE A 37 -11.25 -0.89 -2.81
C ILE A 37 -12.54 -1.59 -2.39
N ASN A 38 -13.62 -1.34 -3.11
CA ASN A 38 -14.92 -1.98 -2.88
C ASN A 38 -15.27 -2.96 -4.00
N ILE A 39 -14.28 -3.76 -4.42
CA ILE A 39 -14.41 -4.72 -5.52
C ILE A 39 -14.11 -6.12 -4.98
N GLY A 40 -15.10 -7.02 -5.05
CA GLY A 40 -15.00 -8.37 -4.51
C GLY A 40 -14.96 -8.41 -2.98
N ASN A 41 -14.44 -9.52 -2.42
CA ASN A 41 -14.47 -9.79 -0.98
C ASN A 41 -13.26 -9.22 -0.21
N VAL A 42 -12.35 -8.51 -0.89
CA VAL A 42 -11.11 -8.04 -0.28
C VAL A 42 -10.93 -6.56 -0.52
N GLN A 43 -10.88 -5.81 0.58
CA GLN A 43 -10.83 -4.35 0.57
C GLN A 43 -9.39 -3.80 0.73
N TYR A 44 -8.40 -4.58 0.30
CA TYR A 44 -6.99 -4.25 0.46
C TYR A 44 -6.23 -4.31 -0.87
N ILE A 45 -5.54 -3.20 -1.14
CA ILE A 45 -4.45 -3.07 -2.11
C ILE A 45 -3.31 -2.29 -1.43
N HIS A 46 -2.05 -2.64 -1.71
CA HIS A 46 -0.90 -1.92 -1.16
C HIS A 46 -0.69 -0.59 -1.88
N ALA A 47 -1.56 0.36 -1.55
CA ALA A 47 -1.54 1.71 -2.10
C ALA A 47 -1.98 2.74 -1.07
N ASN A 48 -1.38 3.93 -1.13
CA ASN A 48 -1.75 5.07 -0.31
C ASN A 48 -2.05 6.30 -1.18
N TYR A 49 -2.99 7.12 -0.71
CA TYR A 49 -3.14 8.49 -1.20
C TYR A 49 -1.97 9.34 -0.71
N VAL A 50 -1.36 10.06 -1.65
CA VAL A 50 -0.33 11.06 -1.37
C VAL A 50 -0.89 12.44 -1.68
N ALA A 51 -0.89 13.27 -0.65
CA ALA A 51 -1.41 14.64 -0.69
C ALA A 51 -0.43 15.59 -1.38
N THR A 52 -1.00 16.62 -2.01
CA THR A 52 -0.31 17.90 -2.26
C THR A 52 -0.96 18.98 -1.41
N PRO A 53 -0.33 20.16 -1.24
CA PRO A 53 -0.95 21.26 -0.48
C PRO A 53 -2.35 21.65 -0.98
N ALA A 54 -2.62 21.47 -2.28
CA ALA A 54 -3.91 21.81 -2.89
C ALA A 54 -4.93 20.66 -2.90
N ASN A 55 -4.50 19.40 -2.74
CA ASN A 55 -5.41 18.26 -2.79
C ASN A 55 -4.90 17.09 -1.92
N PRO A 56 -5.65 16.69 -0.88
CA PRO A 56 -5.25 15.63 0.05
C PRO A 56 -5.20 14.22 -0.58
N LYS A 57 -5.78 14.02 -1.77
CA LYS A 57 -5.84 12.74 -2.50
C LYS A 57 -5.41 12.90 -3.96
N ARG A 58 -4.33 13.66 -4.21
CA ARG A 58 -3.88 13.96 -5.58
C ARG A 58 -3.32 12.74 -6.30
N PHE A 59 -2.48 11.96 -5.62
CA PHE A 59 -1.81 10.81 -6.21
C PHE A 59 -2.16 9.53 -5.46
N ILE A 60 -2.19 8.42 -6.20
CA ILE A 60 -2.18 7.09 -5.63
C ILE A 60 -0.78 6.52 -5.89
N CYS A 61 -0.03 6.30 -4.82
CA CYS A 61 1.23 5.58 -4.89
C CYS A 61 0.97 4.14 -4.48
N THR A 62 1.33 3.20 -5.35
CA THR A 62 1.10 1.75 -5.17
C THR A 62 2.39 0.98 -5.44
N GLN A 63 2.52 -0.20 -4.86
CA GLN A 63 3.57 -1.14 -5.27
C GLN A 63 3.38 -1.52 -6.76
N VAL A 64 4.47 -1.90 -7.42
CA VAL A 64 4.39 -2.39 -8.80
C VAL A 64 3.85 -3.82 -8.82
N ASP A 65 3.05 -4.15 -9.83
CA ASP A 65 2.56 -5.52 -10.03
C ASP A 65 3.61 -6.42 -10.66
N PHE A 66 3.69 -7.67 -10.19
CA PHE A 66 4.68 -8.63 -10.68
C PHE A 66 4.47 -8.98 -12.15
N THR A 67 3.22 -9.04 -12.59
CA THR A 67 2.85 -9.33 -13.99
C THR A 67 3.33 -8.26 -14.97
N VAL A 68 3.50 -7.01 -14.53
CA VAL A 68 3.98 -5.91 -15.39
C VAL A 68 5.47 -6.05 -15.65
N ILE A 69 6.25 -6.51 -14.67
CA ILE A 69 7.70 -6.67 -14.81
C ILE A 69 8.05 -7.78 -15.81
N HIS A 70 7.35 -8.93 -15.76
CA HIS A 70 7.56 -10.02 -16.71
C HIS A 70 7.15 -9.71 -18.16
N LYS A 71 6.49 -8.56 -18.41
CA LYS A 71 6.14 -8.10 -19.76
C LYS A 71 7.07 -6.99 -20.27
N LEU A 72 7.98 -6.50 -19.43
CA LEU A 72 8.92 -5.41 -19.75
C LEU A 72 10.37 -5.89 -19.92
N PHE A 73 10.62 -7.19 -19.73
CA PHE A 73 11.87 -7.89 -20.02
C PHE A 73 11.55 -9.12 -20.86
#